data_AF-A0A8S8XJ77-F1
#
_entry.id   AF-A0A8S8XJ77-F1
#
_cell.length_a   1.000
_cell.length_b   1.000
_cell.length_c   1.000
_cell.angle_alpha   90.00
_cell.angle_beta   90.00
_cell.angle_gamma   90.00
#
_symmetry.space_group_name_H-M   'P 1'
#
loop_
_entity.id
_entity.type
_entity.pdbx_description
1 polymer ?
#
loop_
_entity_poly.entity_id
_entity_poly.type
_entity_poly.pdbx_seq_one_letter_code
_entity_poly.pdbx_strand_id
1 'polypeptide(L)'
;MRLKLRAKIYSPFIGLGIIFVALGIILGLAEDDPLAVGNHTYSMILGMLSILSGILLYQNEESFAQKYDMTHLLDIDDKEERYQAYVEHLSEWIASDMEEINPTRTRGSDPSGPDWGKTDFKLGQEPQRRDAIVQGEKYSGMEGDLTSAEKMVADANTQYATMAQKRWEMAEANDPDLIEYGVEKLGDLVKTDYFEKNAESGAFAKVANPDDNTH
;
A
#
# COMPACT_ATOMS: atom_id res chain seq x y z
N MET A 1 -5.21 6.43 -12.74
CA MET A 1 -4.48 7.48 -13.52
C MET A 1 -2.98 7.57 -13.19
N ARG A 2 -2.54 7.56 -11.91
CA ARG A 2 -1.11 7.67 -11.51
C ARG A 2 -0.20 6.51 -11.97
N LEU A 3 -0.72 5.28 -12.10
CA LEU A 3 0.02 4.10 -12.57
C LEU A 3 0.35 4.12 -14.08
N LYS A 4 -0.58 4.62 -14.91
CA LYS A 4 -0.36 4.82 -16.37
C LYS A 4 0.71 5.88 -16.64
N LEU A 5 0.83 6.89 -15.77
CA LEU A 5 1.88 7.91 -15.88
C LEU A 5 3.27 7.31 -15.61
N ARG A 6 3.43 6.51 -14.54
CA ARG A 6 4.72 5.90 -14.16
C ARG A 6 5.25 4.94 -15.23
N ALA A 7 4.37 4.15 -15.86
CA ALA A 7 4.76 3.21 -16.91
C ALA A 7 5.26 3.90 -18.20
N LYS A 8 4.74 5.09 -18.52
CA LYS A 8 5.16 5.85 -19.70
C LYS A 8 6.47 6.62 -19.49
N ILE A 9 6.93 6.72 -18.24
CA ILE A 9 8.02 7.60 -17.82
C ILE A 9 9.36 6.83 -17.67
N TYR A 10 9.39 5.54 -17.34
CA TYR A 10 10.68 4.81 -17.19
C TYR A 10 11.37 4.51 -18.52
N SER A 11 10.60 4.13 -19.55
CA SER A 11 11.10 3.85 -20.90
C SER A 11 11.93 5.01 -21.49
N PRO A 12 11.49 6.28 -21.43
CA PRO A 12 12.30 7.40 -21.89
C PRO A 12 13.51 7.68 -20.99
N PHE A 13 13.46 7.42 -19.68
CA PHE A 13 14.63 7.63 -18.79
C PHE A 13 15.77 6.66 -19.07
N ILE A 14 15.45 5.39 -19.35
CA ILE A 14 16.46 4.38 -19.73
C ILE A 14 17.01 4.71 -21.13
N GLY A 15 16.13 5.00 -22.10
CA GLY A 15 16.54 5.34 -23.47
C GLY A 15 17.40 6.61 -23.55
N LEU A 16 16.97 7.70 -22.91
CA LEU A 16 17.77 8.94 -22.84
C LEU A 16 19.06 8.74 -22.07
N GLY A 17 19.03 7.95 -21.00
CA GLY A 17 20.21 7.62 -20.21
C GLY A 17 21.29 6.93 -21.04
N ILE A 18 20.92 5.91 -21.84
CA ILE A 18 21.84 5.22 -22.75
C ILE A 18 22.41 6.19 -23.80
N ILE A 19 21.57 7.06 -24.36
CA ILE A 19 22.00 8.07 -25.35
C ILE A 19 23.02 9.03 -24.73
N PHE A 20 22.78 9.54 -23.52
CA PHE A 20 23.71 10.45 -22.85
C PHE A 20 25.03 9.76 -22.47
N VAL A 21 24.99 8.50 -22.05
CA VAL A 21 26.23 7.74 -21.80
C VAL A 21 27.02 7.56 -23.10
N ALA A 22 26.36 7.16 -24.20
CA ALA A 22 27.01 7.01 -25.50
C ALA A 22 27.60 8.34 -26.01
N LEU A 23 26.87 9.44 -25.85
CA LEU A 23 27.31 10.78 -26.23
C LEU A 23 28.50 11.24 -25.37
N GLY A 24 28.47 10.96 -24.07
CA GLY A 24 29.60 11.20 -23.16
C GLY A 24 30.86 10.43 -23.57
N ILE A 25 30.73 9.16 -24.00
CA ILE A 25 31.85 8.36 -24.51
C ILE A 25 32.42 8.97 -25.80
N ILE A 26 31.56 9.35 -26.75
CA ILE A 26 31.98 9.94 -28.03
C ILE A 26 32.71 11.26 -27.81
N LEU A 27 32.18 12.14 -26.95
CA LEU A 27 32.82 13.40 -26.61
C LEU A 27 34.15 13.18 -25.86
N GLY A 28 34.21 12.21 -24.96
CA GLY A 28 35.44 11.89 -24.23
C GLY A 28 36.55 11.33 -25.12
N LEU A 29 36.19 10.60 -26.20
CA LEU A 29 37.15 10.12 -27.21
C LEU A 29 37.67 11.25 -28.12
N ALA A 30 36.97 12.37 -28.20
CA ALA A 30 37.36 13.53 -28.99
C ALA A 30 38.22 14.54 -28.20
N GLU A 31 38.38 14.34 -26.89
CA GLU A 31 39.14 15.22 -26.00
C GLU A 31 40.60 14.72 -25.86
N ASP A 32 41.55 15.67 -25.81
CA ASP A 32 42.98 15.34 -25.66
C ASP A 32 43.30 14.70 -24.29
N ASP A 33 42.55 15.10 -23.25
CA ASP A 33 42.58 14.46 -21.92
C ASP A 33 41.17 13.99 -21.53
N PRO A 34 40.86 12.69 -21.65
CA PRO A 34 39.55 12.14 -21.33
C PRO A 34 39.22 12.21 -19.84
N LEU A 35 40.20 12.42 -18.95
CA LEU A 35 40.00 12.54 -17.51
C LEU A 35 39.74 13.99 -17.07
N ALA A 36 39.90 14.97 -17.96
CA ALA A 36 39.58 16.36 -17.67
C ALA A 36 38.07 16.51 -17.40
N VAL A 37 37.73 17.36 -16.43
CA VAL A 37 36.32 17.66 -16.16
C VAL A 37 35.78 18.56 -17.27
N GLY A 38 34.93 18.00 -18.10
CA GLY A 38 34.36 18.67 -19.27
C GLY A 38 32.96 18.18 -19.61
N ASN A 39 32.45 18.60 -20.76
CA ASN A 39 31.09 18.28 -21.19
C ASN A 39 30.85 16.76 -21.31
N HIS A 40 31.87 15.97 -21.64
CA HIS A 40 31.81 14.50 -21.66
C HIS A 40 31.54 13.90 -20.28
N THR A 41 32.20 14.41 -19.24
CA THR A 41 31.99 13.96 -17.85
C THR A 41 30.59 14.27 -17.34
N TYR A 42 30.08 15.48 -17.61
CA TYR A 42 28.70 15.85 -17.24
C TYR A 42 27.66 15.00 -17.97
N SER A 43 27.87 14.73 -19.26
CA SER A 43 26.99 13.88 -20.07
C SER A 43 26.95 12.44 -19.55
N MET A 44 28.10 11.87 -19.15
CA MET A 44 28.17 10.55 -18.53
C MET A 44 27.44 10.50 -17.18
N ILE A 45 27.67 11.47 -16.30
CA ILE A 45 27.03 11.51 -14.96
C ILE A 45 25.52 11.63 -15.11
N LEU A 46 25.04 12.51 -15.99
CA LEU A 46 23.62 12.69 -16.26
C LEU A 46 22.98 11.41 -16.82
N GLY A 47 23.67 10.73 -17.75
CA GLY A 47 23.22 9.45 -18.30
C GLY A 47 23.12 8.36 -17.24
N MET A 48 24.14 8.22 -16.38
CA MET A 48 24.13 7.24 -15.28
C MET A 48 23.01 7.51 -14.26
N LEU A 49 22.78 8.77 -13.88
CA LEU A 49 21.68 9.15 -12.97
C LEU A 49 20.30 8.88 -13.58
N SER A 50 20.14 9.09 -14.89
CA SER A 50 18.89 8.79 -15.61
C SER A 50 18.62 7.28 -15.66
N ILE A 51 19.65 6.46 -15.90
CA ILE A 51 19.54 4.99 -15.88
C ILE A 51 19.19 4.50 -14.47
N LEU A 52 19.89 4.98 -13.44
CA LEU A 52 19.60 4.63 -12.03
C LEU A 52 18.17 4.98 -11.64
N SER A 53 17.69 6.16 -12.05
CA SER A 53 16.30 6.59 -11.82
C SER A 53 15.29 5.70 -12.58
N GLY A 54 15.62 5.29 -13.80
CA GLY A 54 14.82 4.34 -14.58
C GLY A 54 14.72 2.96 -13.92
N ILE A 55 15.85 2.43 -13.41
CA ILE A 55 15.90 1.15 -12.70
C ILE A 55 15.08 1.21 -11.40
N LEU A 56 15.22 2.26 -10.60
CA LEU A 56 14.43 2.44 -9.37
C LEU A 56 12.91 2.47 -9.63
N LEU A 57 12.49 2.92 -10.82
CA LEU A 57 11.08 2.94 -11.23
C LEU A 57 10.59 1.61 -11.83
N TYR A 58 11.49 0.71 -12.23
CA TYR A 58 11.19 -0.57 -12.91
C TYR A 58 10.87 -1.72 -11.95
N GLN A 59 11.32 -1.67 -10.70
CA GLN A 59 11.41 -2.82 -9.77
C GLN A 59 10.08 -3.42 -9.26
N ASN A 60 8.92 -2.87 -9.59
CA ASN A 60 7.68 -3.29 -8.95
C ASN A 60 6.96 -4.45 -9.64
N GLU A 61 7.30 -4.79 -10.89
CA GLU A 61 6.56 -5.80 -11.66
C GLU A 61 7.25 -7.17 -11.66
N GLU A 62 8.56 -7.23 -11.85
CA GLU A 62 9.33 -8.49 -11.80
C GLU A 62 9.28 -9.14 -10.42
N SER A 63 9.40 -8.34 -9.35
CA SER A 63 9.32 -8.84 -7.98
C SER A 63 7.94 -9.44 -7.65
N PHE A 64 6.89 -8.83 -8.19
CA PHE A 64 5.53 -9.36 -8.12
C PHE A 64 5.41 -10.68 -8.89
N ALA A 65 5.85 -10.70 -10.15
CA ALA A 65 5.81 -11.89 -10.99
C ALA A 65 6.61 -13.05 -10.38
N GLN A 66 7.80 -12.79 -9.82
CA GLN A 66 8.60 -13.80 -9.14
C GLN A 66 7.93 -14.34 -7.86
N LYS A 67 7.27 -13.46 -7.09
CA LYS A 67 6.60 -13.86 -5.84
C LYS A 67 5.45 -14.84 -6.08
N TYR A 68 4.76 -14.71 -7.21
CA TYR A 68 3.61 -15.54 -7.57
C TYR A 68 3.90 -16.54 -8.71
N ASP A 69 5.18 -16.78 -9.05
CA ASP A 69 5.62 -17.68 -10.14
C ASP A 69 5.00 -17.35 -11.53
N MET A 70 4.81 -16.06 -11.80
CA MET A 70 4.19 -15.53 -13.01
C MET A 70 5.21 -14.90 -13.97
N THR A 71 6.49 -15.22 -13.84
CA THR A 71 7.56 -14.61 -14.64
C THR A 71 7.39 -14.87 -16.14
N HIS A 72 6.71 -15.95 -16.52
CA HIS A 72 6.37 -16.27 -17.91
C HIS A 72 5.47 -15.21 -18.58
N LEU A 73 4.75 -14.39 -17.80
CA LEU A 73 3.92 -13.31 -18.34
C LEU A 73 4.73 -12.05 -18.66
N LEU A 74 5.98 -11.96 -18.20
CA LEU A 74 6.85 -10.81 -18.49
C LEU A 74 7.23 -10.70 -19.97
N ASP A 75 7.11 -11.80 -20.72
CA ASP A 75 7.38 -11.85 -22.17
C ASP A 75 6.33 -11.10 -23.01
N ILE A 76 5.18 -10.74 -22.42
CA ILE A 76 4.14 -9.95 -23.10
C ILE A 76 4.56 -8.48 -23.12
N ASP A 77 4.85 -7.93 -24.31
CA ASP A 77 5.30 -6.54 -24.47
C ASP A 77 4.24 -5.49 -24.05
N ASP A 78 2.96 -5.74 -24.37
CA ASP A 78 1.87 -4.82 -24.03
C ASP A 78 1.49 -4.93 -22.55
N LYS A 79 1.54 -3.79 -21.85
CA LYS A 79 1.30 -3.74 -20.41
C LYS A 79 -0.16 -4.01 -20.03
N GLU A 80 -1.12 -3.58 -20.84
CA GLU A 80 -2.53 -3.78 -20.52
C GLU A 80 -2.90 -5.25 -20.73
N GLU A 81 -2.43 -5.86 -21.82
CA GLU A 81 -2.54 -7.29 -22.09
C GLU A 81 -1.90 -8.13 -20.98
N ARG A 82 -0.66 -7.80 -20.59
CA ARG A 82 0.04 -8.46 -19.49
C ARG A 82 -0.70 -8.34 -18.16
N TYR A 83 -1.30 -7.17 -17.89
CA TYR A 83 -2.14 -6.97 -16.71
C TYR A 83 -3.37 -7.86 -16.71
N GLN A 84 -4.07 -7.98 -17.85
CA GLN A 84 -5.20 -8.90 -17.96
C GLN A 84 -4.76 -10.35 -17.74
N ALA A 85 -3.62 -10.77 -18.28
CA ALA A 85 -3.07 -12.10 -18.06
C ALA A 85 -2.74 -12.37 -16.58
N TYR A 86 -2.20 -11.38 -15.84
CA TYR A 86 -2.03 -11.51 -14.39
C TYR A 86 -3.35 -11.75 -13.68
N VAL A 87 -4.39 -10.97 -14.01
CA VAL A 87 -5.72 -11.10 -13.39
C VAL A 87 -6.32 -12.46 -13.69
N GLU A 88 -6.24 -12.93 -14.92
CA GLU A 88 -6.76 -14.23 -15.35
C GLU A 88 -6.08 -15.38 -14.58
N HIS A 89 -4.76 -15.43 -14.58
CA HIS A 89 -4.04 -16.50 -13.89
C HIS A 89 -4.21 -16.45 -12.37
N LEU A 90 -4.30 -15.26 -11.75
CA LEU A 90 -4.67 -15.16 -10.33
C LEU A 90 -6.09 -15.66 -10.09
N SER A 91 -7.03 -15.39 -10.99
CA SER A 91 -8.40 -15.87 -10.87
C SER A 91 -8.50 -17.39 -10.98
N GLU A 92 -7.73 -18.01 -11.87
CA GLU A 92 -7.64 -19.46 -12.00
C GLU A 92 -7.00 -20.09 -10.76
N TRP A 93 -5.92 -19.48 -10.26
CA TRP A 93 -5.27 -19.94 -9.03
C TRP A 93 -6.22 -19.87 -7.83
N ILE A 94 -6.94 -18.77 -7.65
CA ILE A 94 -7.96 -18.62 -6.59
C ILE A 94 -9.10 -19.62 -6.78
N ALA A 95 -9.59 -19.80 -8.01
CA ALA A 95 -10.68 -20.73 -8.30
C ALA A 95 -10.31 -22.20 -8.07
N SER A 96 -9.05 -22.57 -8.34
CA SER A 96 -8.54 -23.93 -8.09
C SER A 96 -8.30 -24.22 -6.61
N ASP A 97 -7.90 -23.21 -5.82
CA ASP A 97 -7.73 -23.33 -4.37
C ASP A 97 -9.05 -23.22 -3.60
N MET A 98 -10.09 -22.65 -4.23
CA MET A 98 -11.44 -22.63 -3.67
C MET A 98 -12.04 -24.02 -3.78
N GLU A 99 -11.85 -24.84 -2.75
CA GLU A 99 -12.61 -26.09 -2.61
C GLU A 99 -14.10 -25.78 -2.80
N GLU A 100 -14.78 -26.54 -3.67
CA GLU A 100 -16.22 -26.46 -3.90
C GLU A 100 -16.95 -27.07 -2.69
N ILE A 101 -16.80 -26.42 -1.53
CA ILE A 101 -17.46 -26.77 -0.28
C ILE A 101 -18.92 -26.41 -0.47
N ASN A 102 -19.72 -27.36 -0.96
CA ASN A 102 -21.16 -27.18 -1.04
C ASN A 102 -21.69 -26.95 0.39
N PRO A 103 -22.20 -25.74 0.71
CA PRO A 103 -22.57 -25.36 2.07
C PRO A 103 -23.77 -26.15 2.60
N THR A 104 -24.50 -26.85 1.71
CA THR A 104 -25.61 -27.74 2.10
C THR A 104 -25.17 -29.19 2.33
N ARG A 105 -23.96 -29.58 1.92
CA ARG A 105 -23.46 -30.98 2.00
C ARG A 105 -22.27 -31.16 2.93
N THR A 106 -21.58 -30.08 3.28
CA THR A 106 -20.48 -30.12 4.25
C THR A 106 -21.02 -29.72 5.61
N ARG A 107 -20.97 -30.64 6.57
CA ARG A 107 -21.08 -30.24 7.98
C ARG A 107 -19.86 -29.36 8.27
N GLY A 108 -20.06 -28.25 8.98
CA GLY A 108 -18.94 -27.52 9.54
C GLY A 108 -18.03 -28.49 10.30
N SER A 109 -16.73 -28.35 10.14
CA SER A 109 -15.70 -29.22 10.74
C SER A 109 -15.75 -29.25 12.27
N ASP A 110 -16.55 -28.37 12.88
CA ASP A 110 -16.81 -28.32 14.30
C ASP A 110 -17.60 -29.57 14.75
N PRO A 111 -16.98 -30.49 15.52
CA PRO A 111 -17.68 -31.63 16.09
C PRO A 111 -18.84 -31.24 17.03
N SER A 112 -18.86 -30.00 17.51
CA SER A 112 -19.91 -29.45 18.38
C SER A 112 -21.13 -28.94 17.61
N GLY A 113 -20.98 -28.69 16.29
CA GLY A 113 -22.01 -28.08 15.45
C GLY A 113 -22.27 -26.60 15.77
N PRO A 114 -23.17 -25.94 15.02
CA PRO A 114 -23.49 -24.53 15.27
C PRO A 114 -24.06 -24.34 16.68
N ASP A 115 -23.45 -23.45 17.48
CA ASP A 115 -24.03 -23.02 18.73
C ASP A 115 -25.26 -22.15 18.42
N TRP A 116 -26.45 -22.66 18.74
CA TRP A 116 -27.72 -21.95 18.53
C TRP A 116 -27.91 -20.76 19.48
N GLY A 117 -26.89 -20.47 20.29
CA GLY A 117 -26.90 -19.44 21.31
C GLY A 117 -27.69 -19.91 22.51
N LYS A 118 -27.07 -19.87 23.69
CA LYS A 118 -27.82 -20.07 24.94
C LYS A 118 -28.74 -18.87 25.17
N THR A 119 -30.05 -19.07 24.95
CA THR A 119 -31.11 -18.14 25.39
C THR A 119 -31.53 -18.37 26.85
N ASP A 120 -30.68 -19.05 27.64
CA ASP A 120 -30.92 -19.31 29.07
C ASP A 120 -30.65 -18.06 29.92
N PHE A 121 -31.47 -17.01 29.75
CA PHE A 121 -31.74 -16.11 30.85
C PHE A 121 -32.90 -16.72 31.64
N LYS A 122 -32.62 -17.28 32.81
CA LYS A 122 -33.71 -17.60 33.74
C LYS A 122 -34.39 -16.29 34.10
N LEU A 123 -35.70 -16.22 33.92
CA LEU A 123 -36.52 -15.04 34.22
C LEU A 123 -36.23 -14.60 35.68
N GLY A 124 -35.63 -13.42 35.85
CA GLY A 124 -35.23 -12.89 37.17
C GLY A 124 -33.72 -12.78 37.42
N GLN A 125 -32.85 -13.15 36.47
CA GLN A 125 -31.42 -12.80 36.52
C GLN A 125 -31.08 -11.69 35.53
N GLU A 126 -30.34 -10.68 36.00
CA GLU A 126 -29.74 -9.68 35.12
C GLU A 126 -28.65 -10.31 34.24
N PRO A 127 -28.60 -9.98 32.94
CA PRO A 127 -27.59 -10.49 32.05
C PRO A 127 -26.20 -10.01 32.48
N GLN A 128 -25.30 -10.93 32.78
CA GLN A 128 -23.90 -10.59 33.00
C GLN A 128 -23.27 -10.14 31.68
N ARG A 129 -22.66 -8.95 31.68
CA ARG A 129 -21.84 -8.46 30.57
C ARG A 129 -20.70 -9.44 30.33
N ARG A 130 -20.64 -10.00 29.12
CA ARG A 130 -19.52 -10.84 28.69
C ARG A 130 -18.49 -9.95 28.01
N ASP A 131 -17.24 -10.05 28.45
CA ASP A 131 -16.14 -9.38 27.77
C ASP A 131 -15.78 -10.15 26.51
N ALA A 132 -15.84 -9.47 25.36
CA ALA A 132 -15.52 -10.05 24.06
C ALA A 132 -14.04 -10.47 23.97
N ILE A 133 -13.14 -9.75 24.66
CA ILE A 133 -11.70 -10.06 24.64
C ILE A 133 -11.45 -11.39 25.36
N VAL A 134 -11.96 -11.51 26.60
CA VAL A 134 -11.79 -12.71 27.44
C VAL A 134 -12.49 -13.93 26.83
N GLN A 135 -13.64 -13.77 26.17
CA GLN A 135 -14.32 -14.88 25.51
C GLN A 135 -13.69 -15.23 24.16
N GLY A 136 -13.04 -14.27 23.48
CA GLY A 136 -12.38 -14.45 22.19
C GLY A 136 -11.14 -15.34 22.28
N GLU A 137 -10.39 -15.29 23.38
CA GLU A 137 -9.19 -16.14 23.59
C GLU A 137 -9.47 -17.64 23.42
N LYS A 138 -10.71 -18.08 23.71
CA LYS A 138 -11.13 -19.48 23.58
C LYS A 138 -11.11 -19.99 22.14
N TYR A 139 -11.19 -19.09 21.17
CA TYR A 139 -11.21 -19.39 19.74
C TYR A 139 -9.84 -19.15 19.08
N SER A 140 -8.85 -18.68 19.86
CA SER A 140 -7.50 -18.46 19.34
C SER A 140 -6.87 -19.78 18.88
N GLY A 141 -6.40 -19.83 17.63
CA GLY A 141 -5.80 -21.02 17.04
C GLY A 141 -6.79 -22.12 16.64
N MET A 142 -8.11 -21.86 16.73
CA MET A 142 -9.13 -22.72 16.11
C MET A 142 -9.39 -22.37 14.64
N GLU A 143 -8.79 -21.29 14.15
CA GLU A 143 -8.79 -20.91 12.74
C GLU A 143 -7.90 -21.87 11.93
N GLY A 144 -8.33 -22.22 10.73
CA GLY A 144 -7.51 -23.00 9.79
C GLY A 144 -6.39 -22.15 9.18
N ASP A 145 -5.51 -22.80 8.41
CA ASP A 145 -4.54 -22.05 7.61
C ASP A 145 -5.26 -21.14 6.60
N LEU A 146 -4.77 -19.92 6.45
CA LEU A 146 -5.29 -18.98 5.45
C LEU A 146 -5.19 -19.57 4.05
N THR A 147 -6.27 -19.46 3.28
CA THR A 147 -6.31 -19.78 1.85
C THR A 147 -5.34 -18.88 1.07
N SER A 148 -5.00 -19.28 -0.17
CA SER A 148 -4.18 -18.47 -1.08
C SER A 148 -4.69 -17.02 -1.22
N ALA A 149 -6.00 -16.86 -1.39
CA ALA A 149 -6.66 -15.57 -1.52
C ALA A 149 -6.56 -14.74 -0.24
N GLU A 150 -6.80 -15.36 0.92
CA GLU A 150 -6.71 -14.67 2.21
C GLU A 150 -5.28 -14.23 2.53
N LYS A 151 -4.28 -15.05 2.18
CA LYS A 151 -2.86 -14.66 2.29
C LYS A 151 -2.55 -13.44 1.42
N MET A 152 -3.07 -13.39 0.19
CA MET A 152 -2.92 -12.23 -0.69
C MET A 152 -3.57 -10.96 -0.10
N VAL A 153 -4.76 -11.10 0.48
CA VAL A 153 -5.45 -9.99 1.16
C VAL A 153 -4.68 -9.54 2.41
N ALA A 154 -4.17 -10.46 3.22
CA ALA A 154 -3.39 -10.16 4.42
C ALA A 154 -2.10 -9.40 4.08
N ASP A 155 -1.39 -9.83 3.03
CA ASP A 155 -0.21 -9.14 2.50
C ASP A 155 -0.54 -7.73 2.02
N ALA A 156 -1.64 -7.57 1.26
CA ALA A 156 -2.09 -6.27 0.79
C ALA A 156 -2.42 -5.35 1.96
N ASN A 157 -3.15 -5.84 2.97
CA ASN A 157 -3.49 -5.10 4.18
C ASN A 157 -2.23 -4.63 4.93
N THR A 158 -1.23 -5.49 5.06
CA THR A 158 0.05 -5.15 5.70
C THR A 158 0.78 -4.03 4.96
N GLN A 159 0.81 -4.10 3.62
CA GLN A 159 1.41 -3.04 2.79
C GLN A 159 0.64 -1.72 2.91
N TYR A 160 -0.69 -1.77 2.83
CA TYR A 160 -1.53 -0.59 2.99
C TYR A 160 -1.39 0.04 4.37
N ALA A 161 -1.34 -0.77 5.44
CA ALA A 161 -1.10 -0.30 6.78
C ALA A 161 0.26 0.42 6.90
N THR A 162 1.31 -0.17 6.34
CA THR A 162 2.65 0.45 6.31
C THR A 162 2.65 1.77 5.55
N MET A 163 1.98 1.83 4.38
CA MET A 163 1.88 3.07 3.61
C MET A 163 1.02 4.12 4.32
N ALA A 164 -0.07 3.72 4.95
CA ALA A 164 -0.93 4.60 5.73
C ALA A 164 -0.16 5.18 6.92
N GLN A 165 0.59 4.36 7.64
CA GLN A 165 1.44 4.80 8.75
C GLN A 165 2.47 5.83 8.30
N LYS A 166 3.20 5.57 7.19
CA LYS A 166 4.14 6.55 6.64
C LYS A 166 3.47 7.86 6.23
N ARG A 167 2.28 7.79 5.64
CA ARG A 167 1.52 8.99 5.25
C ARG A 167 1.04 9.76 6.47
N TRP A 168 0.64 9.05 7.52
CA TRP A 168 0.27 9.65 8.79
C TRP A 168 1.45 10.39 9.40
N GLU A 169 2.60 9.74 9.53
CA GLU A 169 3.83 10.35 10.07
C GLU A 169 4.28 11.57 9.26
N MET A 170 4.20 11.50 7.92
CA MET A 170 4.50 12.65 7.07
C MET A 170 3.47 13.78 7.22
N ALA A 171 2.18 13.47 7.40
CA ALA A 171 1.17 14.49 7.60
C ALA A 171 1.35 15.18 8.96
N GLU A 172 1.63 14.39 10.00
CA GLU A 172 1.86 14.85 11.37
C GLU A 172 3.12 15.73 11.45
N ALA A 173 4.23 15.31 10.84
CA ALA A 173 5.47 16.10 10.82
C ALA A 173 5.37 17.43 10.05
N ASN A 174 4.43 17.53 9.10
CA ASN A 174 4.21 18.74 8.31
C ASN A 174 3.04 19.58 8.82
N ASP A 175 2.44 19.23 9.95
CA ASP A 175 1.32 19.97 10.53
C ASP A 175 1.84 21.29 11.14
N PRO A 176 1.38 22.46 10.64
CA PRO A 176 1.80 23.75 11.18
C PRO A 176 1.47 23.92 12.66
N ASP A 177 0.37 23.32 13.12
CA ASP A 177 -0.12 23.45 14.50
C ASP A 177 0.83 22.73 15.48
N LEU A 178 1.36 21.58 15.05
CA LEU A 178 2.37 20.82 15.79
C LEU A 178 3.71 21.54 15.83
N ILE A 179 4.11 22.17 14.73
CA ILE A 179 5.35 22.95 14.65
C ILE A 179 5.27 24.19 15.54
N GLU A 180 4.15 24.92 15.54
CA GLU A 180 3.96 26.12 16.35
C GLU A 180 4.04 25.84 17.85
N TYR A 181 3.48 24.71 18.29
CA TYR A 181 3.51 24.30 19.69
C TYR A 181 4.75 23.50 20.08
N GLY A 182 5.62 23.18 19.10
CA GLY A 182 6.87 22.45 19.31
C GLY A 182 6.66 20.99 19.73
N VAL A 183 5.58 20.36 19.26
CA VAL A 183 5.18 19.00 19.63
C VAL A 183 5.32 18.07 18.43
N GLU A 184 5.86 16.86 18.63
CA GLU A 184 6.11 15.91 17.54
C GLU A 184 4.89 15.06 17.17
N LYS A 185 3.92 14.90 18.08
CA LYS A 185 2.75 14.03 17.92
C LYS A 185 1.45 14.74 18.23
N LEU A 186 0.41 14.46 17.44
CA LEU A 186 -0.94 14.98 17.61
C LEU A 186 -1.52 14.62 18.98
N GLY A 187 -1.23 13.41 19.47
CA GLY A 187 -1.68 12.97 20.80
C GLY A 187 -1.09 13.79 21.95
N ASP A 188 0.07 14.42 21.76
CA ASP A 188 0.67 15.32 22.73
C ASP A 188 0.13 16.75 22.58
N LEU A 189 -0.24 17.18 21.36
CA LEU A 189 -0.96 18.44 21.14
C LEU A 189 -2.30 18.46 21.87
N VAL A 190 -3.03 17.33 21.91
CA VAL A 190 -4.30 17.19 22.66
C VAL A 190 -4.10 17.41 24.17
N LYS A 191 -2.91 17.13 24.71
CA LYS A 191 -2.60 17.40 26.13
C LYS A 191 -2.25 18.86 26.41
N THR A 192 -2.04 19.66 25.36
CA THR A 192 -1.78 21.10 25.50
C THR A 192 -3.08 21.89 25.43
N ASP A 193 -3.01 23.17 25.81
CA ASP A 193 -4.15 24.10 25.71
C ASP A 193 -4.49 24.53 24.27
N TYR A 194 -3.87 23.91 23.24
CA TYR A 194 -4.04 24.29 21.84
C TYR A 194 -5.51 24.40 21.44
N PHE A 195 -6.28 23.34 21.70
CA PHE A 195 -7.69 23.26 21.35
C PHE A 195 -8.57 24.21 22.17
N GLU A 196 -8.16 24.59 23.37
CA GLU A 196 -8.90 25.56 24.19
C GLU A 196 -8.69 27.00 23.68
N LYS A 197 -7.47 27.33 23.24
CA LYS A 197 -7.10 28.68 22.77
C LYS A 197 -7.51 28.94 21.33
N ASN A 198 -7.47 27.92 20.47
CA ASN A 198 -7.85 28.00 19.06
C ASN A 198 -9.28 27.52 18.79
N ALA A 199 -10.12 27.43 19.82
CA ALA A 199 -11.54 27.07 19.67
C ALA A 199 -12.31 28.20 18.95
N GLU A 200 -12.62 28.00 17.67
CA GLU A 200 -13.59 28.84 16.95
C GLU A 200 -15.02 28.47 17.39
N SER A 201 -15.74 29.43 17.98
CA SER A 201 -17.16 29.22 18.31
C SER A 201 -17.97 29.05 17.03
N GLY A 202 -18.68 27.92 16.90
CA GLY A 202 -19.50 27.63 15.71
C GLY A 202 -18.75 26.93 14.57
N ALA A 203 -17.50 26.50 14.76
CA ALA A 203 -16.75 25.72 13.77
C ALA A 203 -17.52 24.49 13.25
N PHE A 204 -18.23 23.80 14.15
CA PHE A 204 -19.09 22.67 13.79
C PHE A 204 -20.20 23.06 12.80
N ALA A 205 -20.87 24.21 13.01
CA ALA A 205 -21.93 24.68 12.12
C ALA A 205 -21.38 25.04 10.73
N LYS A 206 -20.18 25.62 10.68
CA LYS A 206 -19.47 25.97 9.43
C LYS A 206 -19.08 24.74 8.59
N VAL A 207 -18.72 23.64 9.23
CA VAL A 207 -18.37 22.37 8.55
C VAL A 207 -19.62 21.57 8.21
N ALA A 208 -20.64 21.57 9.08
CA ALA A 208 -21.88 20.82 8.87
C ALA A 208 -22.77 21.43 7.78
N ASN A 209 -22.76 22.77 7.64
CA ASN A 209 -23.51 23.50 6.61
C ASN A 209 -22.56 24.34 5.73
N PRO A 210 -21.86 23.72 4.78
CA PRO A 210 -20.90 24.41 3.92
C PRO A 210 -21.55 25.47 3.01
N ASP A 211 -22.85 25.36 2.75
CA ASP A 211 -23.60 26.23 1.82
C ASP A 211 -24.04 27.57 2.43
N ASP A 212 -23.86 27.80 3.73
CA ASP A 212 -24.33 29.03 4.42
C ASP A 212 -23.27 30.16 4.48
N ASN A 213 -22.08 29.93 3.90
CA ASN A 213 -20.98 30.91 3.85
C ASN A 213 -20.92 31.71 2.53
N THR A 214 -21.99 31.72 1.72
CA THR A 214 -22.12 32.62 0.57
C THR A 214 -22.94 33.86 0.93
N HIS A 215 -22.38 34.76 1.72
CA HIS A 215 -22.83 36.16 1.80
C HIS A 215 -21.64 37.10 2.05
#